data_AF-A0A6A5TM58-F1
#
_entry.id   AF-A0A6A5TM58-F1
#
_cell.length_a   1.000
_cell.length_b   1.000
_cell.length_c   1.000
_cell.angle_alpha   90.00
_cell.angle_beta   90.00
_cell.angle_gamma   90.00
#
_symmetry.space_group_name_H-M   'P 1'
#
loop_
_entity.id
_entity.type
_entity.pdbx_description
1 polymer ?
#
loop_
_entity_poly.entity_id
_entity_poly.type
_entity_poly.pdbx_seq_one_letter_code
_entity_poly.pdbx_strand_id
1 'polypeptide(L)'
;MDSFDEAKAYAPQEETFFDDGREIELLHFVYSHPNLDKIRGSPKDVLAAIDEFGRTKKYLMNVGEDKGRIVTDLISGVKPKTMVELGGYVGYSCILFGDAVRAAGGQRYFSLERNPEFAAVIMSLVDLAGLSGVVKVIVGSSDESIARLQSTGALKHIDLMFLDHYKPAYTTDLKLCEELELVTPGSVLAADNVIKPGNPPYLEYVRSTVQQKRENVKKGKKGGNVDGIAERNVKQYANRYKEEKFSQSLGNPNLVYESKLVNSFEPTGVPDGVEITRCVGVEE
;
A
#
# COMPACT_ATOMS: atom_id res chain seq x y z
N MET A 1 22.15 -5.35 7.77
CA MET A 1 20.80 -5.26 8.35
C MET A 1 21.01 -5.29 9.84
N ASP A 2 20.50 -4.29 10.55
CA ASP A 2 20.50 -4.33 12.01
C ASP A 2 19.63 -5.50 12.49
N SER A 3 19.85 -5.97 13.71
CA SER A 3 18.99 -7.00 14.31
C SER A 3 17.59 -6.46 14.57
N PHE A 4 16.56 -7.28 14.34
CA PHE A 4 15.19 -6.93 14.70
C PHE A 4 15.06 -6.71 16.22
N ASP A 5 14.26 -5.72 16.61
CA ASP A 5 13.96 -5.44 18.00
C ASP A 5 12.72 -6.24 18.43
N GLU A 6 12.95 -7.34 19.15
CA GLU A 6 11.91 -8.26 19.62
C GLU A 6 10.85 -7.58 20.50
N ALA A 7 11.16 -6.43 21.12
CA ALA A 7 10.16 -5.68 21.90
C ALA A 7 9.04 -5.10 21.02
N LYS A 8 9.27 -4.99 19.71
CA LYS A 8 8.28 -4.51 18.74
C LYS A 8 7.39 -5.62 18.19
N ALA A 9 7.78 -6.88 18.40
CA ALA A 9 7.16 -8.04 17.78
C ALA A 9 5.65 -8.08 18.01
N TYR A 10 4.89 -8.10 16.92
CA TYR A 10 3.47 -8.43 16.99
C TYR A 10 3.27 -9.88 17.45
N ALA A 11 2.06 -10.19 17.88
CA ALA A 11 1.65 -11.55 18.15
C ALA A 11 1.93 -12.46 16.92
N PRO A 12 2.21 -13.75 17.11
CA PRO A 12 2.46 -14.67 16.02
C PRO A 12 1.31 -14.69 15.01
N GLN A 13 1.66 -14.79 13.72
CA GLN A 13 0.67 -14.89 12.66
C GLN A 13 -0.10 -16.22 12.74
N GLU A 14 -1.42 -16.12 12.78
CA GLU A 14 -2.36 -17.25 12.77
C GLU A 14 -2.66 -17.73 11.33
N GLU A 15 -3.29 -18.90 11.17
CA GLU A 15 -3.66 -19.41 9.83
C GLU A 15 -4.65 -18.49 9.10
N THR A 16 -5.68 -18.03 9.81
CA THR A 16 -6.55 -16.94 9.38
C THR A 16 -6.06 -15.69 10.09
N PHE A 17 -5.65 -14.67 9.34
CA PHE A 17 -4.95 -13.51 9.90
C PHE A 17 -5.56 -12.16 9.47
N PHE A 18 -6.68 -12.20 8.76
CA PHE A 18 -7.49 -11.05 8.36
C PHE A 18 -8.90 -11.52 7.96
N ASP A 19 -9.85 -10.58 7.91
CA ASP A 19 -11.26 -10.79 7.55
C ASP A 19 -12.00 -11.81 8.45
N ASP A 20 -11.56 -11.92 9.70
CA ASP A 20 -12.17 -12.77 10.73
C ASP A 20 -12.85 -11.96 11.85
N GLY A 21 -12.98 -10.65 11.65
CA GLY A 21 -13.56 -9.71 12.62
C GLY A 21 -12.54 -9.00 13.51
N ARG A 22 -11.24 -9.37 13.45
CA ARG A 22 -10.19 -8.69 14.23
C ARG A 22 -10.08 -7.20 13.94
N GLU A 23 -10.47 -6.77 12.75
CA GLU A 23 -10.43 -5.37 12.32
C GLU A 23 -11.46 -4.53 13.10
N ILE A 24 -12.64 -5.11 13.35
CA ILE A 24 -13.67 -4.51 14.19
C ILE A 24 -13.31 -4.63 15.68
N GLU A 25 -12.72 -5.76 16.10
CA GLU A 25 -12.19 -5.89 17.46
C GLU A 25 -11.12 -4.85 17.78
N LEU A 26 -10.21 -4.57 16.84
CA LEU A 26 -9.22 -3.50 16.96
C LEU A 26 -9.91 -2.13 17.13
N LEU A 27 -10.94 -1.85 16.33
CA LEU A 27 -11.69 -0.60 16.45
C LEU A 27 -12.29 -0.47 17.84
N HIS A 28 -12.92 -1.52 18.38
CA HIS A 28 -13.44 -1.54 19.74
C HIS A 28 -12.34 -1.40 20.78
N PHE A 29 -11.19 -2.05 20.60
CA PHE A 29 -10.05 -1.94 21.49
C PHE A 29 -9.56 -0.49 21.60
N VAL A 30 -9.36 0.19 20.46
CA VAL A 30 -8.91 1.59 20.44
C VAL A 30 -9.95 2.51 21.08
N TYR A 31 -11.24 2.36 20.77
CA TYR A 31 -12.30 3.22 21.30
C TYR A 31 -12.71 2.91 22.75
N SER A 32 -12.30 1.77 23.30
CA SER A 32 -12.46 1.45 24.73
C SER A 32 -11.18 1.67 25.54
N HIS A 33 -10.11 2.13 24.89
CA HIS A 33 -8.82 2.33 25.54
C HIS A 33 -8.92 3.37 26.67
N PRO A 34 -8.35 3.11 27.88
CA PRO A 34 -8.50 4.02 29.04
C PRO A 34 -7.94 5.43 28.80
N ASN A 35 -7.00 5.57 27.86
CA ASN A 35 -6.41 6.85 27.47
C ASN A 35 -6.99 7.43 26.16
N LEU A 36 -8.25 7.09 25.79
CA LEU A 36 -8.87 7.54 24.54
C LEU A 36 -8.77 9.07 24.32
N ASP A 37 -8.93 9.86 25.39
CA ASP A 37 -8.85 11.32 25.30
C ASP A 37 -7.48 11.82 24.85
N LYS A 38 -6.41 11.11 25.23
CA LYS A 38 -5.04 11.41 24.76
C LYS A 38 -4.82 10.94 23.32
N ILE A 39 -5.42 9.82 22.95
CA ILE A 39 -5.31 9.23 21.60
C ILE A 39 -5.95 10.14 20.55
N ARG A 40 -7.07 10.79 20.90
CA ARG A 40 -7.83 11.65 19.98
C ARG A 40 -6.99 12.82 19.46
N GLY A 41 -6.92 12.94 18.13
CA GLY A 41 -6.16 13.97 17.43
C GLY A 41 -4.65 13.72 17.37
N SER A 42 -4.17 12.57 17.84
CA SER A 42 -2.74 12.22 17.87
C SER A 42 -2.46 11.00 16.99
N PRO A 43 -1.98 11.17 15.74
CA PRO A 43 -1.59 10.05 14.88
C PRO A 43 -0.64 9.08 15.57
N LYS A 44 0.34 9.62 16.32
CA LYS A 44 1.30 8.84 17.09
C LYS A 44 0.63 7.95 18.15
N ASP A 45 -0.28 8.49 18.94
CA ASP A 45 -0.94 7.72 20.01
C ASP A 45 -1.99 6.74 19.43
N VAL A 46 -2.61 7.05 18.27
CA VAL A 46 -3.45 6.09 17.54
C VAL A 46 -2.63 4.90 17.03
N LEU A 47 -1.48 5.17 16.39
CA LEU A 47 -0.56 4.11 15.95
C LEU A 47 -0.09 3.24 17.12
N ALA A 48 0.27 3.86 18.25
CA ALA A 48 0.67 3.14 19.45
C ALA A 48 -0.43 2.21 19.99
N ALA A 49 -1.70 2.63 19.93
CA ALA A 49 -2.83 1.77 20.33
C ALA A 49 -3.06 0.61 19.35
N ILE A 50 -2.85 0.83 18.04
CA ILE A 50 -2.89 -0.25 17.04
C ILE A 50 -1.74 -1.24 17.27
N ASP A 51 -0.53 -0.74 17.53
CA ASP A 51 0.63 -1.57 17.85
C ASP A 51 0.42 -2.35 19.15
N GLU A 52 -0.20 -1.75 20.18
CA GLU A 52 -0.55 -2.45 21.41
C GLU A 52 -1.49 -3.63 21.15
N PHE A 53 -2.52 -3.45 20.32
CA PHE A 53 -3.39 -4.54 19.91
C PHE A 53 -2.61 -5.62 19.14
N GLY A 54 -1.80 -5.19 18.16
CA GLY A 54 -0.94 -6.05 17.34
C GLY A 54 -0.01 -6.94 18.17
N ARG A 55 0.53 -6.40 19.27
CA ARG A 55 1.44 -7.08 20.19
C ARG A 55 0.74 -7.94 21.24
N THR A 56 -0.40 -7.49 21.77
CA THR A 56 -1.00 -8.09 22.98
C THR A 56 -2.27 -8.90 22.73
N LYS A 57 -2.93 -8.73 21.57
CA LYS A 57 -4.22 -9.35 21.27
C LYS A 57 -4.14 -10.29 20.09
N LYS A 58 -3.91 -9.76 18.89
CA LYS A 58 -3.94 -10.51 17.64
C LYS A 58 -2.96 -9.90 16.65
N TYR A 59 -2.36 -10.76 15.82
CA TYR A 59 -1.54 -10.31 14.70
C TYR A 59 -2.33 -9.40 13.76
N LEU A 60 -1.68 -8.35 13.28
CA LEU A 60 -2.16 -7.46 12.23
C LEU A 60 -1.13 -7.43 11.09
N MET A 61 -1.60 -7.53 9.85
CA MET A 61 -0.77 -7.43 8.64
C MET A 61 -0.40 -5.98 8.29
N ASN A 62 0.04 -5.21 9.27
CA ASN A 62 0.48 -3.83 9.07
C ASN A 62 1.90 -3.80 8.48
N VAL A 63 2.26 -2.70 7.82
CA VAL A 63 3.64 -2.42 7.38
C VAL A 63 4.64 -2.45 8.54
N GLY A 64 4.23 -2.06 9.74
CA GLY A 64 5.06 -2.04 10.95
C GLY A 64 6.03 -0.87 11.02
N GLU A 65 6.70 -0.73 12.17
CA GLU A 65 7.55 0.43 12.47
C GLU A 65 8.80 0.49 11.59
N ASP A 66 9.48 -0.63 11.33
CA ASP A 66 10.77 -0.63 10.62
C ASP A 66 10.61 -0.34 9.12
N LYS A 67 9.63 -0.96 8.44
CA LYS A 67 9.28 -0.61 7.05
C LYS A 67 8.55 0.73 6.96
N GLY A 68 7.71 1.05 7.93
CA GLY A 68 7.05 2.34 8.03
C GLY A 68 8.05 3.49 7.99
N ARG A 69 9.17 3.37 8.70
CA ARG A 69 10.23 4.37 8.69
C ARG A 69 10.84 4.61 7.30
N ILE A 70 11.06 3.55 6.52
CA ILE A 70 11.60 3.66 5.16
C ILE A 70 10.70 4.55 4.30
N VAL A 71 9.38 4.31 4.37
CA VAL A 71 8.40 5.05 3.56
C VAL A 71 8.21 6.47 4.10
N THR A 72 8.23 6.70 5.42
CA THR A 72 8.18 8.08 5.96
C THR A 72 9.41 8.91 5.61
N ASP A 73 10.60 8.29 5.61
CA ASP A 73 11.83 8.96 5.16
C ASP A 73 11.75 9.29 3.65
N LEU A 74 11.18 8.38 2.86
CA LEU A 74 10.91 8.61 1.44
C LEU A 74 9.93 9.77 1.23
N ILE A 75 8.83 9.83 1.99
CA ILE A 75 7.85 10.94 1.94
C ILE A 75 8.52 12.27 2.29
N SER A 76 9.36 12.31 3.33
CA SER A 76 10.10 13.52 3.73
C SER A 76 11.06 14.02 2.64
N GLY A 77 11.71 13.10 1.92
CA GLY A 77 12.60 13.41 0.80
C GLY A 77 11.88 13.83 -0.48
N VAL A 78 10.77 13.16 -0.81
CA VAL A 78 9.98 13.41 -2.04
C VAL A 78 9.07 14.62 -1.89
N LYS A 79 8.51 14.85 -0.71
CA LYS A 79 7.50 15.87 -0.41
C LYS A 79 6.30 15.81 -1.37
N PRO A 80 5.61 14.66 -1.46
CA PRO A 80 4.52 14.48 -2.42
C PRO A 80 3.37 15.44 -2.13
N LYS A 81 2.83 16.09 -3.17
CA LYS A 81 1.58 16.86 -3.05
C LYS A 81 0.38 15.92 -3.00
N THR A 82 0.43 14.85 -3.77
CA THR A 82 -0.56 13.79 -3.85
C THR A 82 0.10 12.43 -3.66
N MET A 83 -0.32 11.72 -2.62
CA MET A 83 0.05 10.32 -2.38
C MET A 83 -1.16 9.41 -2.61
N VAL A 84 -0.93 8.23 -3.19
CA VAL A 84 -1.93 7.18 -3.35
C VAL A 84 -1.42 5.91 -2.68
N GLU A 85 -2.29 5.26 -1.91
CA GLU A 85 -2.07 3.94 -1.34
C GLU A 85 -3.09 2.97 -1.91
N LEU A 86 -2.60 1.80 -2.30
CA LEU A 86 -3.43 0.68 -2.73
C LEU A 86 -3.41 -0.38 -1.62
N GLY A 87 -4.53 -0.54 -0.92
CA GLY A 87 -4.71 -1.43 0.23
C GLY A 87 -4.49 -0.70 1.55
N GLY A 88 -5.55 -0.52 2.34
CA GLY A 88 -5.47 0.22 3.60
C GLY A 88 -5.67 -0.65 4.84
N TYR A 89 -6.34 -1.82 4.71
CA TYR A 89 -6.62 -2.75 5.81
C TYR A 89 -7.24 -2.06 7.03
N VAL A 90 -6.55 -1.98 8.17
CA VAL A 90 -7.03 -1.27 9.38
C VAL A 90 -6.59 0.19 9.45
N GLY A 91 -5.83 0.68 8.48
CA GLY A 91 -5.48 2.10 8.34
C GLY A 91 -4.17 2.52 9.02
N TYR A 92 -3.34 1.57 9.46
CA TYR A 92 -2.05 1.86 10.08
C TYR A 92 -1.16 2.71 9.18
N SER A 93 -0.93 2.26 7.95
CA SER A 93 -0.17 2.99 6.92
C SER A 93 -0.86 4.28 6.49
N CYS A 94 -2.20 4.30 6.41
CA CYS A 94 -2.96 5.53 6.15
C CYS A 94 -2.64 6.64 7.17
N ILE A 95 -2.60 6.28 8.46
CA ILE A 95 -2.34 7.22 9.55
C ILE A 95 -0.87 7.63 9.56
N LEU A 96 0.06 6.66 9.51
CA LEU A 96 1.50 6.91 9.52
C LEU A 96 1.94 7.78 8.35
N PHE A 97 1.55 7.40 7.13
CA PHE A 97 1.95 8.12 5.93
C PHE A 97 1.10 9.37 5.72
N GLY A 98 -0.17 9.39 6.11
CA GLY A 98 -1.01 10.59 6.09
C GLY A 98 -0.44 11.71 6.95
N ASP A 99 0.06 11.38 8.15
CA ASP A 99 0.76 12.35 9.01
C ASP A 99 2.08 12.83 8.40
N ALA A 100 2.89 11.92 7.84
CA ALA A 100 4.13 12.27 7.16
C ALA A 100 3.91 13.16 5.93
N VAL A 101 2.88 12.88 5.11
CA VAL A 101 2.48 13.69 3.96
C VAL A 101 2.05 15.07 4.41
N ARG A 102 1.21 15.17 5.46
CA ARG A 102 0.81 16.45 6.06
C ARG A 102 2.03 17.25 6.54
N ALA A 103 2.95 16.62 7.26
CA ALA A 103 4.17 17.24 7.76
C ALA A 103 5.09 17.72 6.62
N ALA A 104 5.12 17.01 5.49
CA ALA A 104 5.87 17.38 4.30
C ALA A 104 5.21 18.49 3.45
N GLY A 105 4.02 18.99 3.86
CA GLY A 105 3.26 20.01 3.13
C GLY A 105 2.41 19.46 1.98
N GLY A 106 2.18 18.15 1.95
CA GLY A 106 1.30 17.50 0.99
C GLY A 106 -0.16 17.87 1.20
N GLN A 107 -0.95 17.79 0.14
CA GLN A 107 -2.34 18.27 0.12
C GLN A 107 -3.35 17.13 0.17
N ARG A 108 -2.98 15.94 -0.33
CA ARG A 108 -3.91 14.84 -0.47
C ARG A 108 -3.23 13.48 -0.35
N TYR A 109 -3.91 12.60 0.35
CA TYR A 109 -3.60 11.19 0.46
C TYR A 109 -4.87 10.39 0.12
N PHE A 110 -4.83 9.55 -0.90
CA PHE A 110 -5.93 8.64 -1.22
C PHE A 110 -5.56 7.22 -0.78
N SER A 111 -6.39 6.59 0.04
CA SER A 111 -6.28 5.15 0.34
C SER A 111 -7.40 4.41 -0.36
N LEU A 112 -7.05 3.44 -1.21
CA LEU A 112 -8.00 2.68 -2.01
C LEU A 112 -8.17 1.31 -1.34
N GLU A 113 -9.35 1.09 -0.77
CA GLU A 113 -9.68 -0.11 0.01
C GLU A 113 -10.90 -0.81 -0.59
N ARG A 114 -10.75 -2.10 -0.89
CA ARG A 114 -11.78 -2.90 -1.54
C ARG A 114 -12.87 -3.32 -0.57
N ASN A 115 -12.51 -3.71 0.64
CA ASN A 115 -13.46 -4.19 1.64
C ASN A 115 -14.14 -3.00 2.33
N PRO A 116 -15.47 -2.84 2.22
CA PRO A 116 -16.19 -1.73 2.85
C PRO A 116 -16.11 -1.74 4.38
N GLU A 117 -15.97 -2.90 5.03
CA GLU A 117 -15.83 -3.00 6.49
C GLU A 117 -14.45 -2.48 6.91
N PHE A 118 -13.40 -2.86 6.20
CA PHE A 118 -12.05 -2.36 6.42
C PHE A 118 -12.00 -0.85 6.17
N ALA A 119 -12.60 -0.38 5.08
CA ALA A 119 -12.71 1.05 4.81
C ALA A 119 -13.40 1.83 5.94
N ALA A 120 -14.45 1.27 6.57
CA ALA A 120 -15.11 1.87 7.72
C ALA A 120 -14.19 1.96 8.95
N VAL A 121 -13.37 0.92 9.20
CA VAL A 121 -12.34 0.94 10.24
C VAL A 121 -11.31 2.03 9.95
N ILE A 122 -10.76 2.09 8.72
CA ILE A 122 -9.79 3.11 8.30
C ILE A 122 -10.37 4.50 8.53
N MET A 123 -11.57 4.79 8.03
CA MET A 123 -12.21 6.10 8.17
C MET A 123 -12.36 6.49 9.65
N SER A 124 -12.74 5.55 10.51
CA SER A 124 -12.93 5.80 11.95
C SER A 124 -11.61 6.07 12.68
N LEU A 125 -10.53 5.37 12.33
CA LEU A 125 -9.22 5.58 12.96
C LEU A 125 -8.47 6.80 12.39
N VAL A 126 -8.62 7.08 11.10
CA VAL A 126 -8.13 8.32 10.46
C VAL A 126 -8.79 9.55 11.07
N ASP A 127 -10.10 9.49 11.34
CA ASP A 127 -10.81 10.57 12.02
C ASP A 127 -10.33 10.74 13.45
N LEU A 128 -10.19 9.62 14.19
CA LEU A 128 -9.62 9.63 15.54
C LEU A 128 -8.21 10.24 15.56
N ALA A 129 -7.39 10.00 14.54
CA ALA A 129 -6.05 10.57 14.38
C ALA A 129 -6.04 12.05 13.97
N GLY A 130 -7.20 12.66 13.66
CA GLY A 130 -7.30 14.04 13.18
C GLY A 130 -6.73 14.23 11.77
N LEU A 131 -6.81 13.20 10.92
CA LEU A 131 -6.25 13.20 9.56
C LEU A 131 -7.31 13.25 8.45
N SER A 132 -8.60 13.34 8.78
CA SER A 132 -9.73 13.43 7.83
C SER A 132 -9.61 14.57 6.80
N GLY A 133 -8.82 15.61 7.10
CA GLY A 133 -8.53 16.72 6.19
C GLY A 133 -7.57 16.36 5.05
N VAL A 134 -6.67 15.40 5.24
CA VAL A 134 -5.62 15.01 4.28
C VAL A 134 -5.84 13.62 3.69
N VAL A 135 -6.27 12.65 4.50
CA VAL A 135 -6.54 11.27 4.08
C VAL A 135 -7.98 11.13 3.61
N LYS A 136 -8.18 10.57 2.41
CA LYS A 136 -9.47 10.22 1.82
C LYS A 136 -9.48 8.74 1.47
N VAL A 137 -10.41 8.00 2.06
CA VAL A 137 -10.61 6.58 1.79
C VAL A 137 -11.59 6.43 0.64
N ILE A 138 -11.24 5.63 -0.35
CA ILE A 138 -12.03 5.36 -1.55
C ILE A 138 -12.37 3.88 -1.56
N VAL A 139 -13.67 3.59 -1.45
CA VAL A 139 -14.16 2.21 -1.41
C VAL A 139 -14.32 1.66 -2.83
N GLY A 140 -13.79 0.47 -3.06
CA GLY A 140 -13.88 -0.25 -4.33
C GLY A 140 -12.57 -0.95 -4.68
N SER A 141 -12.55 -1.75 -5.75
CA SER A 141 -11.29 -2.29 -6.26
C SER A 141 -10.36 -1.14 -6.66
N SER A 142 -9.06 -1.40 -6.60
CA SER A 142 -8.02 -0.41 -6.89
C SER A 142 -8.14 0.12 -8.31
N ASP A 143 -8.31 -0.75 -9.30
CA ASP A 143 -8.45 -0.39 -10.72
C ASP A 143 -9.67 0.52 -11.00
N GLU A 144 -10.86 0.14 -10.52
CA GLU A 144 -12.08 0.96 -10.65
C GLU A 144 -11.94 2.30 -9.94
N SER A 145 -11.32 2.30 -8.76
CA SER A 145 -11.10 3.50 -7.96
C SER A 145 -10.11 4.46 -8.65
N ILE A 146 -9.01 3.95 -9.21
CA ILE A 146 -8.04 4.71 -10.01
C ILE A 146 -8.74 5.35 -11.21
N ALA A 147 -9.48 4.57 -12.00
CA ALA A 147 -10.19 5.06 -13.18
C ALA A 147 -11.24 6.12 -12.83
N ARG A 148 -12.00 5.92 -11.74
CA ARG A 148 -13.00 6.88 -11.26
C ARG A 148 -12.36 8.18 -10.77
N LEU A 149 -11.28 8.11 -10.00
CA LEU A 149 -10.58 9.32 -9.53
C LEU A 149 -9.97 10.11 -10.68
N GLN A 150 -9.42 9.43 -11.69
CA GLN A 150 -8.86 10.08 -12.88
C GLN A 150 -9.96 10.74 -13.73
N SER A 151 -11.03 10.00 -14.06
CA SER A 151 -12.12 10.50 -14.92
C SER A 151 -12.88 11.68 -14.31
N THR A 152 -12.98 11.75 -12.98
CA THR A 152 -13.56 12.90 -12.26
C THR A 152 -12.60 14.08 -12.13
N GLY A 153 -11.32 13.92 -12.52
CA GLY A 153 -10.27 14.92 -12.36
C GLY A 153 -9.82 15.12 -10.90
N ALA A 154 -10.25 14.25 -9.98
CA ALA A 154 -9.88 14.27 -8.57
C ALA A 154 -8.43 13.81 -8.36
N LEU A 155 -7.93 12.93 -9.24
CA LEU A 155 -6.54 12.48 -9.29
C LEU A 155 -5.98 12.77 -10.69
N LYS A 156 -4.95 13.61 -10.75
CA LYS A 156 -4.32 14.02 -12.02
C LYS A 156 -2.86 13.56 -12.14
N HIS A 157 -2.22 13.32 -11.01
CA HIS A 157 -0.83 12.89 -10.94
C HIS A 157 -0.59 12.23 -9.57
N ILE A 158 0.29 11.24 -9.53
CA ILE A 158 0.72 10.55 -8.33
C ILE A 158 2.20 10.86 -8.11
N ASP A 159 2.50 11.69 -7.11
CA ASP A 159 3.89 11.99 -6.76
C ASP A 159 4.54 10.78 -6.05
N LEU A 160 3.78 10.11 -5.18
CA LEU A 160 4.19 8.90 -4.48
C LEU A 160 3.05 7.88 -4.42
N MET A 161 3.30 6.63 -4.85
CA MET A 161 2.37 5.51 -4.73
C MET A 161 2.91 4.46 -3.77
N PHE A 162 2.11 4.04 -2.79
CA PHE A 162 2.40 2.90 -1.91
C PHE A 162 1.54 1.69 -2.34
N LEU A 163 2.17 0.55 -2.60
CA LEU A 163 1.49 -0.69 -3.01
C LEU A 163 1.58 -1.71 -1.87
N ASP A 164 0.44 -2.01 -1.23
CA ASP A 164 0.34 -3.03 -0.18
C ASP A 164 -0.95 -3.88 -0.23
N HIS A 165 -1.63 -3.90 -1.38
CA HIS A 165 -2.88 -4.63 -1.58
C HIS A 165 -2.65 -6.07 -2.07
N TYR A 166 -3.64 -6.58 -2.80
CA TYR A 166 -3.65 -7.86 -3.49
C TYR A 166 -2.49 -7.98 -4.50
N LYS A 167 -1.52 -8.86 -4.19
CA LYS A 167 -0.25 -8.96 -4.92
C LYS A 167 -0.41 -9.15 -6.45
N PRO A 168 -1.35 -9.96 -6.97
CA PRO A 168 -1.61 -10.06 -8.41
C PRO A 168 -1.93 -8.74 -9.12
N ALA A 169 -2.47 -7.75 -8.42
CA ALA A 169 -2.89 -6.48 -9.01
C ALA A 169 -1.77 -5.42 -9.10
N TYR A 170 -0.61 -5.62 -8.47
CA TYR A 170 0.45 -4.59 -8.42
C TYR A 170 0.87 -4.11 -9.82
N THR A 171 1.18 -5.06 -10.71
CA THR A 171 1.63 -4.75 -12.06
C THR A 171 0.49 -4.21 -12.93
N THR A 172 -0.74 -4.72 -12.75
CA THR A 172 -1.89 -4.27 -13.55
C THR A 172 -2.31 -2.86 -13.19
N ASP A 173 -2.26 -2.52 -11.91
CA ASP A 173 -2.64 -1.20 -11.41
C ASP A 173 -1.57 -0.17 -11.71
N LEU A 174 -0.28 -0.54 -11.61
CA LEU A 174 0.80 0.32 -12.10
C LEU A 174 0.61 0.62 -13.60
N LYS A 175 0.40 -0.40 -14.43
CA LYS A 175 0.14 -0.21 -15.86
C LYS A 175 -1.07 0.69 -16.11
N LEU A 176 -2.16 0.50 -15.38
CA LEU A 176 -3.33 1.38 -15.48
C LEU A 176 -2.95 2.84 -15.16
N CYS A 177 -2.20 3.08 -14.09
CA CYS A 177 -1.73 4.43 -13.74
C CYS A 177 -0.81 5.03 -14.80
N GLU A 178 0.03 4.24 -15.47
CA GLU A 178 0.89 4.69 -16.57
C GLU A 178 0.07 5.06 -17.83
N GLU A 179 -0.90 4.22 -18.20
CA GLU A 179 -1.79 4.46 -19.35
C GLU A 179 -2.70 5.68 -19.14
N LEU A 180 -3.10 5.92 -17.90
CA LEU A 180 -3.90 7.08 -17.51
C LEU A 180 -3.07 8.34 -17.22
N GLU A 181 -1.76 8.31 -17.49
CA GLU A 181 -0.80 9.40 -17.27
C GLU A 181 -0.75 9.90 -15.80
N LEU A 182 -1.13 9.05 -14.85
CA LEU A 182 -1.05 9.32 -13.42
C LEU A 182 0.38 9.13 -12.89
N VAL A 183 1.12 8.18 -13.48
CA VAL A 183 2.54 7.95 -13.22
C VAL A 183 3.35 8.49 -14.38
N THR A 184 4.22 9.45 -14.09
CA THR A 184 5.07 10.15 -15.08
C THR A 184 6.48 10.32 -14.52
N PRO A 185 7.47 10.82 -15.29
CA PRO A 185 8.79 11.14 -14.74
C PRO A 185 8.67 12.04 -13.50
N GLY A 186 9.34 11.65 -12.42
CA GLY A 186 9.21 12.25 -11.09
C GLY A 186 8.38 11.44 -10.11
N SER A 187 7.43 10.62 -10.57
CA SER A 187 6.64 9.73 -9.72
C SER A 187 7.52 8.69 -9.03
N VAL A 188 7.20 8.41 -7.76
CA VAL A 188 7.91 7.45 -6.92
C VAL A 188 6.95 6.36 -6.46
N LEU A 189 7.40 5.11 -6.48
CA LEU A 189 6.66 3.96 -6.01
C LEU A 189 7.39 3.33 -4.83
N ALA A 190 6.64 2.88 -3.83
CA ALA A 190 7.11 2.06 -2.73
C ALA A 190 6.21 0.82 -2.66
N ALA A 191 6.74 -0.35 -3.04
CA ALA A 191 6.00 -1.61 -3.01
C ALA A 191 6.45 -2.46 -1.82
N ASP A 192 5.49 -2.86 -0.99
CA ASP A 192 5.74 -3.70 0.18
C ASP A 192 5.66 -5.20 -0.15
N ASN A 193 6.27 -6.02 0.72
CA ASN A 193 6.26 -7.47 0.68
C ASN A 193 6.80 -8.09 -0.61
N VAL A 194 7.79 -7.43 -1.21
CA VAL A 194 8.41 -7.88 -2.46
C VAL A 194 9.37 -9.05 -2.25
N ILE A 195 9.77 -9.34 -1.00
CA ILE A 195 10.54 -10.54 -0.64
C ILE A 195 9.60 -11.62 -0.10
N LYS A 196 8.74 -11.28 0.88
CA LYS A 196 7.77 -12.22 1.44
C LYS A 196 6.38 -11.57 1.56
N PRO A 197 5.34 -12.14 0.92
CA PRO A 197 5.37 -13.40 0.16
C PRO A 197 5.99 -13.30 -1.24
N GLY A 198 6.40 -12.11 -1.67
CA GLY A 198 7.04 -11.88 -2.96
C GLY A 198 6.06 -11.44 -4.04
N ASN A 199 6.56 -10.60 -4.96
CA ASN A 199 5.83 -10.21 -6.15
C ASN A 199 6.77 -10.19 -7.39
N PRO A 200 7.18 -11.36 -7.89
CA PRO A 200 8.10 -11.45 -9.03
C PRO A 200 7.61 -10.72 -10.29
N PRO A 201 6.31 -10.78 -10.67
CA PRO A 201 5.81 -10.04 -11.84
C PRO A 201 5.96 -8.53 -11.72
N TYR A 202 5.76 -7.96 -10.53
CA TYR A 202 5.99 -6.54 -10.29
C TYR A 202 7.48 -6.19 -10.38
N LEU A 203 8.33 -6.95 -9.70
CA LEU A 203 9.78 -6.72 -9.69
C LEU A 203 10.39 -6.85 -11.10
N GLU A 204 9.98 -7.85 -11.87
CA GLU A 204 10.41 -8.00 -13.26
C GLU A 204 10.02 -6.76 -14.08
N TYR A 205 8.80 -6.27 -13.93
CA TYR A 205 8.30 -5.12 -14.68
C TYR A 205 9.05 -3.82 -14.37
N VAL A 206 9.22 -3.48 -13.08
CA VAL A 206 9.87 -2.21 -12.68
C VAL A 206 11.39 -2.21 -12.85
N ARG A 207 11.99 -3.40 -13.08
CA ARG A 207 13.42 -3.57 -13.39
C ARG A 207 13.69 -3.80 -14.87
N SER A 208 12.66 -3.98 -15.70
CA SER A 208 12.79 -4.19 -17.14
C SER A 208 13.18 -2.91 -17.87
N THR A 209 14.01 -3.04 -18.91
CA THR A 209 14.30 -1.95 -19.85
C THR A 209 13.07 -1.62 -20.68
N VAL A 210 13.05 -0.43 -21.30
CA VAL A 210 12.01 -0.03 -22.25
C VAL A 210 11.89 -1.02 -23.40
N GLN A 211 13.01 -1.49 -23.96
CA GLN A 211 13.00 -2.52 -25.01
C GLN A 211 12.27 -3.79 -24.57
N GLN A 212 12.57 -4.30 -23.37
CA GLN A 212 11.91 -5.50 -22.83
C GLN A 212 10.40 -5.28 -22.62
N LYS A 213 10.00 -4.11 -22.09
CA LYS A 213 8.59 -3.74 -21.94
C LYS A 213 7.88 -3.70 -23.30
N ARG A 214 8.48 -3.04 -24.31
CA ARG A 214 7.96 -2.96 -25.68
C ARG A 214 7.78 -4.34 -26.31
N GLU A 215 8.74 -5.25 -26.13
CA GLU A 215 8.65 -6.64 -26.61
C GLU A 215 7.54 -7.43 -25.92
N ASN A 216 7.37 -7.25 -24.60
CA ASN A 216 6.30 -7.88 -23.84
C ASN A 216 4.91 -7.42 -24.30
N VAL A 217 4.75 -6.12 -24.61
CA VAL A 217 3.52 -5.58 -25.20
C VAL A 217 3.25 -6.20 -26.58
N LYS A 218 4.25 -6.31 -27.46
CA LYS A 218 4.11 -6.94 -28.79
C LYS A 218 3.69 -8.41 -28.72
N LYS A 219 4.15 -9.14 -27.70
CA LYS A 219 3.78 -10.55 -27.45
C LYS A 219 2.36 -10.72 -26.90
N GLY A 220 1.61 -9.62 -26.69
CA GLY A 220 0.24 -9.67 -26.24
C GLY A 220 0.08 -10.16 -24.80
N LYS A 221 1.12 -10.03 -23.95
CA LYS A 221 1.01 -10.29 -22.51
C LYS A 221 0.13 -9.21 -21.86
N LYS A 222 -1.19 -9.38 -21.96
CA LYS A 222 -2.23 -8.55 -21.31
C LYS A 222 -2.56 -9.11 -19.92
N GLY A 223 -2.96 -8.25 -19.00
CA GLY A 223 -3.52 -8.64 -17.70
C GLY A 223 -2.50 -9.07 -16.63
N GLY A 224 -3.04 -9.56 -15.51
CA GLY A 224 -2.29 -9.94 -14.32
C GLY A 224 -1.47 -11.21 -14.54
N ASN A 225 -0.15 -11.06 -14.54
CA ASN A 225 0.76 -12.20 -14.43
C ASN A 225 0.85 -12.59 -12.94
N VAL A 226 0.54 -13.85 -12.64
CA VAL A 226 0.62 -14.40 -11.27
C VAL A 226 1.78 -15.38 -11.10
N ASP A 227 2.63 -15.53 -12.11
CA ASP A 227 3.77 -16.44 -12.09
C ASP A 227 4.68 -16.11 -10.90
N GLY A 228 4.97 -17.12 -10.08
CA GLY A 228 5.80 -16.98 -8.89
C GLY A 228 5.10 -16.32 -7.68
N ILE A 229 3.81 -15.99 -7.78
CA ILE A 229 2.98 -15.62 -6.63
C ILE A 229 2.39 -16.89 -6.02
N ALA A 230 2.52 -17.07 -4.70
CA ALA A 230 1.98 -18.24 -4.01
C ALA A 230 0.45 -18.37 -4.22
N GLU A 231 -0.03 -19.60 -4.48
CA GLU A 231 -1.45 -19.86 -4.80
C GLU A 231 -2.42 -19.33 -3.75
N ARG A 232 -2.06 -19.44 -2.46
CA ARG A 232 -2.86 -18.88 -1.35
C ARG A 232 -3.08 -17.38 -1.49
N ASN A 233 -2.10 -16.64 -2.00
CA ASN A 233 -2.20 -15.20 -2.20
C ASN A 233 -3.00 -14.90 -3.47
N VAL A 234 -2.92 -15.73 -4.50
CA VAL A 234 -3.77 -15.60 -5.69
C VAL A 234 -5.24 -15.84 -5.33
N LYS A 235 -5.53 -16.79 -4.44
CA LYS A 235 -6.90 -17.13 -4.02
C LYS A 235 -7.41 -16.34 -2.81
N GLN A 236 -6.64 -15.36 -2.31
CA GLN A 236 -6.92 -14.62 -1.07
C GLN A 236 -8.36 -14.09 -0.98
N TYR A 237 -8.92 -13.63 -2.10
CA TYR A 237 -10.23 -13.00 -2.17
C TYR A 237 -11.31 -13.85 -2.85
N ALA A 238 -10.98 -15.08 -3.28
CA ALA A 238 -11.87 -15.93 -4.09
C ALA A 238 -13.17 -16.31 -3.37
N ASN A 239 -13.14 -16.43 -2.04
CA ASN A 239 -14.34 -16.76 -1.25
C ASN A 239 -15.32 -15.58 -1.15
N ARG A 240 -14.82 -14.34 -1.18
CA ARG A 240 -15.63 -13.12 -1.04
C ARG A 240 -16.06 -12.56 -2.39
N TYR A 241 -15.22 -12.72 -3.42
CA TYR A 241 -15.45 -12.22 -4.76
C TYR A 241 -15.30 -13.37 -5.78
N LYS A 242 -16.39 -13.66 -6.50
CA LYS A 242 -16.49 -14.84 -7.39
C LYS A 242 -15.52 -14.83 -8.57
N GLU A 243 -15.21 -13.65 -9.11
CA GLU A 243 -14.25 -13.46 -10.20
C GLU A 243 -13.42 -12.20 -9.94
N GLU A 244 -12.09 -12.36 -9.97
CA GLU A 244 -11.16 -11.24 -9.95
C GLU A 244 -11.04 -10.66 -11.36
N LYS A 245 -11.40 -9.39 -11.51
CA LYS A 245 -11.21 -8.64 -12.75
C LYS A 245 -10.07 -7.67 -12.51
N PHE A 246 -9.06 -7.74 -13.36
CA PHE A 246 -7.94 -6.80 -13.35
C PHE A 246 -8.02 -5.93 -14.60
N SER A 247 -7.48 -4.72 -14.48
CA SER A 247 -7.19 -3.87 -15.62
C SER A 247 -6.43 -4.65 -16.71
N GLN A 248 -6.86 -4.45 -17.95
CA GLN A 248 -6.22 -5.00 -19.15
C GLN A 248 -5.24 -4.00 -19.79
N SER A 249 -4.93 -2.91 -19.07
CA SER A 249 -4.01 -1.88 -19.51
C SER A 249 -2.66 -2.47 -19.90
N LEU A 250 -2.09 -1.93 -20.97
CA LEU A 250 -0.76 -2.29 -21.42
C LEU A 250 0.33 -1.49 -20.71
N GLY A 251 -0.06 -0.44 -19.98
CA GLY A 251 0.85 0.55 -19.40
C GLY A 251 1.51 1.42 -20.45
N ASN A 252 2.52 2.15 -20.01
CA ASN A 252 3.38 2.93 -20.90
C ASN A 252 4.76 2.26 -20.96
N PRO A 253 5.04 1.45 -22.00
CA PRO A 253 6.30 0.71 -22.09
C PRO A 253 7.52 1.61 -22.28
N ASN A 254 7.32 2.90 -22.55
CA ASN A 254 8.39 3.88 -22.76
C ASN A 254 8.90 4.50 -21.44
N LEU A 255 8.23 4.26 -20.30
CA LEU A 255 8.68 4.79 -19.02
C LEU A 255 9.94 4.07 -18.55
N VAL A 256 10.94 4.86 -18.15
CA VAL A 256 12.20 4.38 -17.57
C VAL A 256 12.09 4.40 -16.06
N TYR A 257 12.39 3.26 -15.43
CA TYR A 257 12.39 3.11 -13.98
C TYR A 257 13.78 2.82 -13.46
N GLU A 258 14.14 3.49 -12.35
CA GLU A 258 15.25 3.11 -11.50
C GLU A 258 14.70 2.52 -10.21
N SER A 259 15.08 1.28 -9.89
CA SER A 259 14.54 0.55 -8.75
C SER A 259 15.63 0.09 -7.81
N LYS A 260 15.36 0.14 -6.50
CA LYS A 260 16.25 -0.32 -5.45
C LYS A 260 15.44 -0.99 -4.34
N LEU A 261 15.86 -2.19 -3.95
CA LEU A 261 15.35 -2.87 -2.77
C LEU A 261 15.98 -2.29 -1.50
N VAL A 262 15.13 -1.94 -0.53
CA VAL A 262 15.56 -1.60 0.84
C VAL A 262 15.07 -2.70 1.77
N ASN A 263 16.01 -3.51 2.28
CA ASN A 263 15.68 -4.61 3.17
C ASN A 263 15.22 -4.08 4.54
N SER A 264 14.22 -4.74 5.13
CA SER A 264 13.68 -4.44 6.46
C SER A 264 13.05 -5.70 7.10
N PHE A 265 12.16 -5.51 8.06
CA PHE A 265 11.43 -6.60 8.73
C PHE A 265 9.92 -6.33 8.70
N GLU A 266 9.15 -7.41 8.61
CA GLU A 266 7.73 -7.41 8.96
C GLU A 266 7.55 -7.21 10.48
N PRO A 267 6.36 -6.81 10.98
CA PRO A 267 6.11 -6.60 12.41
C PRO A 267 6.40 -7.80 13.32
N THR A 268 6.53 -9.01 12.77
CA THR A 268 6.87 -10.25 13.48
C THR A 268 8.37 -10.56 13.49
N GLY A 269 9.21 -9.68 12.92
CA GLY A 269 10.65 -9.87 12.82
C GLY A 269 11.11 -10.72 11.63
N VAL A 270 10.20 -11.14 10.76
CA VAL A 270 10.55 -11.86 9.53
C VAL A 270 11.24 -10.89 8.56
N PRO A 271 12.42 -11.22 7.99
CA PRO A 271 13.08 -10.39 6.99
C PRO A 271 12.21 -10.21 5.73
N ASP A 272 12.11 -8.97 5.27
CA ASP A 272 11.37 -8.55 4.09
C ASP A 272 12.02 -7.29 3.49
N GLY A 273 11.33 -6.54 2.64
CA GLY A 273 11.82 -5.26 2.15
C GLY A 273 10.79 -4.48 1.33
N VAL A 274 11.13 -3.24 1.06
CA VAL A 274 10.35 -2.33 0.21
C VAL A 274 11.13 -2.09 -1.08
N GLU A 275 10.52 -2.35 -2.24
CA GLU A 275 11.07 -1.93 -3.53
C GLU A 275 10.73 -0.46 -3.75
N ILE A 276 11.75 0.40 -3.77
CA ILE A 276 11.60 1.82 -4.11
C ILE A 276 11.92 1.98 -5.59
N THR A 277 10.96 2.47 -6.36
CA THR A 277 11.09 2.69 -7.80
C THR A 277 10.83 4.16 -8.14
N ARG A 278 11.67 4.77 -8.97
CA ARG A 278 11.47 6.13 -9.47
C ARG A 278 11.28 6.11 -10.98
N CYS A 279 10.25 6.79 -11.47
CA CYS A 279 10.15 7.09 -12.90
C CYS A 279 11.13 8.21 -13.23
N VAL A 280 12.17 7.91 -14.01
CA VAL A 280 13.27 8.86 -14.29
C VAL A 280 13.20 9.51 -15.66
N GLY A 281 12.34 8.99 -16.56
CA GLY A 281 12.22 9.53 -17.90
C GLY A 281 11.31 8.71 -18.80
N VAL A 282 11.27 9.12 -20.06
CA VAL A 282 10.58 8.43 -21.16
C VAL A 282 11.61 8.23 -22.27
N GLU A 283 11.69 7.02 -22.80
CA GLU A 283 12.50 6.71 -23.99
C GLU A 283 11.59 6.70 -25.22
N GLU A 284 11.94 7.52 -26.22
CA GLU A 284 11.19 7.63 -27.48
C GLU A 284 11.33 6.40 -28.39
#